data_AF-A0A554M281-F1
#
_entry.id   AF-A0A554M281-F1
#
_cell.length_a   1.000
_cell.length_b   1.000
_cell.length_c   1.000
_cell.angle_alpha   90.00
_cell.angle_beta   90.00
_cell.angle_gamma   90.00
#
_symmetry.space_group_name_H-M   'P 1'
#
loop_
_entity.id
_entity.type
_entity.pdbx_description
1 polymer ?
#
loop_
_entity_poly.entity_id
_entity_poly.type
_entity_poly.pdbx_seq_one_letter_code
_entity_poly.pdbx_strand_id
1 'polypeptide(L)'
;MDHALSPLDGRYASSVDSLRPYFSEEALMHARVEVEIEYFIALSELPDVRELRLNAAQKKALRAILDRFSDRDIAEIRGTM
;
A
#
# COMPACT_ATOMS: atom_id res chain seq x y z
N MET A 1 -7.14 0.08 25.41
CA MET A 1 -6.82 1.45 24.96
C MET A 1 -6.13 2.28 26.06
N ASP A 2 -5.44 1.67 27.03
CA ASP A 2 -4.85 2.42 28.16
C ASP A 2 -3.31 2.62 28.07
N HIS A 3 -2.72 2.37 26.90
CA HIS A 3 -1.26 2.48 26.68
C HIS A 3 -0.88 3.25 25.40
N ALA A 4 -1.79 4.03 24.80
CA ALA A 4 -1.44 4.88 23.66
C ALA A 4 -0.55 6.05 24.14
N LEU A 5 0.62 6.23 23.52
CA LEU A 5 1.56 7.31 23.88
C LEU A 5 1.08 8.67 23.37
N SER A 6 0.51 8.70 22.16
CA SER A 6 -0.06 9.90 21.55
C SER A 6 -1.54 10.04 21.89
N PRO A 7 -2.03 11.24 22.25
CA PRO A 7 -3.46 11.44 22.51
C PRO A 7 -4.31 11.31 21.24
N LEU A 8 -3.72 11.46 20.04
CA LEU A 8 -4.41 11.24 18.77
C LEU A 8 -4.82 9.78 18.57
N ASP A 9 -4.05 8.84 19.12
CA ASP A 9 -4.34 7.40 19.06
C ASP A 9 -5.24 6.91 20.20
N GLY A 10 -5.59 7.79 21.13
CA GLY A 10 -6.42 7.48 22.31
C GLY A 10 -7.55 8.51 22.51
N ARG A 11 -7.32 9.50 23.39
CA ARG A 11 -8.34 10.49 23.80
C ARG A 11 -9.04 11.17 22.61
N TYR A 12 -8.31 11.46 21.53
CA TYR A 12 -8.81 12.17 20.36
C TYR A 12 -9.01 11.25 19.14
N ALA A 13 -8.94 9.93 19.31
CA ALA A 13 -9.06 8.96 18.22
C ALA A 13 -10.32 9.16 17.39
N SER A 14 -11.47 9.40 18.03
CA SER A 14 -12.74 9.65 17.33
C SER A 14 -12.73 10.96 16.53
N SER A 15 -11.95 11.95 16.95
CA SER A 15 -11.86 13.25 16.26
C SER A 15 -11.01 13.18 14.99
N VAL A 16 -10.10 12.20 14.90
CA VAL A 16 -9.18 12.02 13.77
C VAL A 16 -9.41 10.73 13.00
N ASP A 17 -10.52 10.03 13.25
CA ASP A 17 -10.78 8.71 12.67
C ASP A 17 -10.79 8.73 11.13
N SER A 18 -11.32 9.81 10.55
CA SER A 18 -11.32 10.06 9.10
C SER A 18 -9.93 10.18 8.47
N LEU A 19 -8.88 10.39 9.27
CA LEU A 19 -7.49 10.47 8.82
C LEU A 19 -6.78 9.10 8.81
N ARG A 20 -7.34 8.09 9.50
CA ARG A 20 -6.74 6.75 9.58
C ARG A 20 -6.48 6.09 8.22
N PRO A 21 -7.36 6.24 7.21
CA PRO A 21 -7.09 5.68 5.88
C PRO A 21 -5.90 6.29 5.14
N TYR A 22 -5.30 7.37 5.65
CA TYR A 22 -4.19 8.09 5.01
C TYR A 22 -2.91 8.13 5.86
N PHE A 23 -3.05 8.19 7.19
CA PHE A 23 -1.94 8.43 8.12
C PHE A 23 -1.71 7.29 9.12
N SER A 24 -2.17 6.08 8.79
CA SER A 24 -1.81 4.87 9.52
C SER A 24 -0.62 4.17 8.85
N GLU A 25 0.00 3.23 9.56
CA GLU A 25 1.04 2.38 8.98
C GLU A 25 0.47 1.50 7.85
N GLU A 26 -0.76 1.01 8.00
CA GLU A 26 -1.52 0.32 6.95
C GLU A 26 -1.66 1.20 5.69
N ALA A 27 -2.10 2.45 5.85
CA ALA A 27 -2.26 3.39 4.75
C ALA A 27 -0.92 3.67 4.04
N LEU A 28 0.16 3.84 4.82
CA LEU A 28 1.50 4.01 4.28
C LEU A 28 1.94 2.78 3.48
N MET A 29 1.67 1.57 3.96
CA MET A 29 2.04 0.35 3.25
C MET A 29 1.23 0.16 1.98
N HIS A 30 -0.08 0.40 2.00
CA HIS A 30 -0.92 0.39 0.80
C HIS A 30 -0.40 1.38 -0.24
N ALA A 31 -0.13 2.63 0.16
CA ALA A 31 0.39 3.66 -0.74
C ALA A 31 1.76 3.29 -1.33
N ARG A 32 2.64 2.64 -0.54
CA ARG A 32 3.93 2.15 -1.05
C ARG A 32 3.74 1.07 -2.12
N VAL A 33 2.87 0.09 -1.88
CA VAL A 33 2.60 -0.98 -2.86
C VAL A 33 2.01 -0.39 -4.15
N GLU A 34 1.12 0.59 -4.04
CA GLU A 34 0.55 1.29 -5.20
C GLU A 34 1.64 1.97 -6.03
N VAL A 35 2.54 2.73 -5.39
CA VAL A 35 3.65 3.41 -6.07
C VAL A 35 4.57 2.40 -6.77
N GLU A 36 4.93 1.30 -6.11
CA GLU A 36 5.81 0.27 -6.70
C GLU A 36 5.17 -0.43 -7.90
N ILE A 37 3.86 -0.73 -7.84
CA ILE A 37 3.11 -1.31 -8.96
C ILE A 37 3.11 -0.36 -10.15
N GLU A 38 2.75 0.91 -9.95
CA GLU A 38 2.70 1.88 -11.05
C GLU A 38 4.10 2.19 -11.58
N TYR A 39 5.12 2.23 -10.72
CA TYR A 39 6.50 2.37 -11.16
C TYR A 39 6.96 1.21 -12.04
N PHE A 40 6.65 -0.04 -11.65
CA PHE A 40 6.97 -1.22 -12.46
C PHE A 40 6.22 -1.24 -13.80
N ILE A 41 4.95 -0.83 -13.81
CA ILE A 41 4.18 -0.65 -15.04
C ILE A 41 4.82 0.42 -15.92
N ALA A 42 5.19 1.58 -15.36
CA ALA A 42 5.84 2.66 -16.09
C ALA A 42 7.18 2.21 -16.71
N LEU A 43 8.00 1.46 -15.97
CA LEU A 43 9.22 0.85 -16.49
C LEU A 43 8.94 -0.06 -17.69
N SER A 44 7.85 -0.83 -17.66
CA SER A 44 7.48 -1.73 -18.77
C SER A 44 7.05 -1.01 -20.07
N GLU A 45 6.77 0.29 -19.98
CA GLU A 45 6.36 1.12 -21.11
C GLU A 45 7.55 1.85 -21.76
N LEU A 46 8.69 1.91 -21.07
CA LEU A 46 9.89 2.58 -21.59
C LEU A 46 10.39 1.91 -22.88
N PRO A 47 10.68 2.68 -23.95
CA PRO A 47 11.23 2.15 -25.20
C PRO A 47 12.55 1.38 -25.00
N ASP A 48 13.39 1.88 -24.10
CA ASP A 48 14.75 1.39 -23.88
C ASP A 48 14.81 0.13 -23.01
N VAL A 49 13.75 -0.20 -22.28
CA VAL A 49 13.65 -1.41 -21.46
C VAL A 49 12.92 -2.49 -22.26
N ARG A 50 13.67 -3.26 -23.05
CA ARG A 50 13.08 -4.25 -23.98
C ARG A 50 12.72 -5.56 -23.29
N GLU A 51 13.43 -5.88 -22.23
CA GLU A 51 13.32 -7.11 -21.43
C GLU A 51 12.05 -7.12 -20.57
N LEU A 52 11.49 -5.95 -20.29
CA LEU A 52 10.27 -5.78 -19.51
C LEU A 52 9.17 -5.20 -20.38
N ARG A 53 8.30 -6.06 -20.91
CA ARG A 53 7.09 -5.67 -21.65
C ARG A 53 5.88 -6.36 -21.06
N LEU A 54 4.95 -5.56 -20.54
CA LEU A 54 3.70 -6.05 -19.99
C LEU A 54 2.56 -5.78 -20.96
N ASN A 55 1.73 -6.80 -21.19
CA ASN A 55 0.48 -6.62 -21.90
C ASN A 55 -0.60 -6.03 -20.97
N ALA A 56 -1.75 -5.64 -21.55
CA ALA A 56 -2.84 -5.02 -20.80
C ALA A 56 -3.40 -5.90 -19.68
N ALA A 57 -3.46 -7.22 -19.89
CA ALA A 57 -3.96 -8.15 -18.88
C ALA A 57 -3.00 -8.25 -17.67
N GLN A 58 -1.69 -8.26 -17.91
CA GLN A 58 -0.68 -8.25 -16.84
C GLN A 58 -0.72 -6.95 -16.04
N LYS A 59 -0.81 -5.80 -16.70
CA LYS A 59 -0.96 -4.49 -16.02
C LYS A 59 -2.22 -4.44 -15.15
N LYS A 60 -3.35 -4.95 -15.68
CA LYS A 60 -4.60 -5.07 -14.93
C LYS A 60 -4.46 -6.00 -13.72
N ALA A 61 -3.77 -7.13 -13.89
CA ALA A 61 -3.54 -8.08 -12.80
C ALA A 61 -2.68 -7.48 -11.69
N LEU A 62 -1.65 -6.70 -12.04
CA LEU A 62 -0.83 -5.98 -11.05
C LEU A 62 -1.65 -4.98 -10.25
N ARG A 63 -2.45 -4.13 -10.92
CA ARG A 63 -3.33 -3.17 -10.24
C ARG A 63 -4.35 -3.84 -9.32
N ALA A 64 -4.86 -5.00 -9.72
CA ALA A 64 -5.80 -5.79 -8.92
C ALA A 64 -5.20 -6.38 -7.63
N ILE A 65 -3.88 -6.29 -7.42
CA ILE A 65 -3.26 -6.61 -6.13
C ILE A 65 -3.77 -5.65 -5.05
N LEU A 66 -3.93 -4.36 -5.38
CA LEU A 66 -4.41 -3.35 -4.44
C LEU A 66 -5.86 -3.62 -4.00
N ASP A 67 -6.71 -4.12 -4.89
CA ASP A 67 -8.11 -4.48 -4.59
C ASP A 67 -8.22 -5.57 -3.51
N ARG A 68 -7.15 -6.35 -3.30
CA ARG A 68 -7.10 -7.48 -2.38
C ARG A 68 -6.11 -7.27 -1.23
N PHE A 69 -5.47 -6.11 -1.18
CA PHE A 69 -4.47 -5.80 -0.16
C PHE A 69 -5.10 -5.80 1.22
N SER A 70 -4.48 -6.51 2.15
CA SER A 70 -5.06 -6.82 3.45
C SER A 70 -4.02 -6.79 4.57
N ASP A 71 -4.50 -6.84 5.82
CA ASP A 71 -3.67 -6.96 7.02
C ASP A 71 -2.66 -8.12 6.95
N ARG A 72 -3.02 -9.20 6.24
CA ARG A 72 -2.13 -10.34 6.05
C ARG A 72 -0.90 -9.96 5.23
N ASP A 73 -1.09 -9.21 4.15
CA ASP A 73 0.00 -8.73 3.30
C ASP A 73 0.90 -7.75 4.07
N ILE A 74 0.28 -6.94 4.94
CA ILE A 74 0.99 -6.05 5.86
C ILE A 74 1.87 -6.83 6.84
N ALA A 75 1.34 -7.89 7.44
CA ALA A 75 2.10 -8.74 8.36
C ALA A 75 3.28 -9.42 7.65
N GLU A 76 3.08 -9.88 6.41
CA GLU A 76 4.12 -10.50 5.58
C GLU A 76 5.25 -9.51 5.28
N ILE A 77 4.92 -8.29 4.84
CA ILE A 77 5.93 -7.25 4.54
C ILE A 77 6.71 -6.83 5.80
N ARG A 78 6.07 -6.84 6.98
CA ARG A 78 6.74 -6.55 8.26
C ARG A 78 7.72 -7.64 8.70
N GLY A 79 7.67 -8.83 8.09
CA GLY A 79 8.54 -9.96 8.44
C GLY A 79 8.19 -10.59 9.78
N THR A 80 6.94 -10.44 10.25
CA THR A 80 6.47 -11.04 11.51
C THR A 80 5.78 -12.36 11.19
N MET A 81 6.56 -13.44 11.10
CA MET A 81 6.05 -14.82 11.18
C MET A 81 6.06 -15.30 12.63
#